data_AF-A0A7X6R3H7-F1
#
_entry.id   AF-A0A7X6R3H7-F1
#
_cell.length_a   1.000
_cell.length_b   1.000
_cell.length_c   1.000
_cell.angle_alpha   90.00
_cell.angle_beta   90.00
_cell.angle_gamma   90.00
#
_symmetry.space_group_name_H-M   'P 1'
#
loop_
_entity.id
_entity.type
_entity.pdbx_description
1 polymer ?
#
loop_
_entity_poly.entity_id
_entity_poly.type
_entity_poly.pdbx_seq_one_letter_code
_entity_poly.pdbx_strand_id
1 'polypeptide(L)' 'MASPLPDEPDVHLIVQLRGYQLHYAACLTAALIFVQDEGVRRHTDGVHVSGGVPDRLPRLPGERLYVER' A
#
# COMPACT_ATOMS: atom_id res chain seq x y z
N MET A 1 13.57 -0.15 -5.99
CA MET A 1 13.42 1.15 -5.31
C MET A 1 13.28 0.89 -3.82
N ALA A 2 14.04 1.60 -3.00
CA ALA A 2 14.03 1.45 -1.54
C ALA A 2 12.79 2.11 -0.91
N SER A 3 12.43 1.68 0.30
CA SER A 3 11.35 2.30 1.09
C SER A 3 11.58 3.80 1.23
N PRO A 4 10.54 4.64 1.09
CA PRO A 4 10.63 6.05 1.46
C PRO A 4 10.85 6.25 2.96
N LEU A 5 10.41 5.31 3.80
CA LEU A 5 10.69 5.26 5.24
C LEU A 5 11.44 3.96 5.54
N PRO A 6 12.78 3.97 5.57
CA PRO A 6 13.57 2.76 5.80
C PRO A 6 13.46 2.22 7.23
N ASP A 7 13.03 3.05 8.18
CA ASP A 7 12.85 2.68 9.59
C ASP A 7 11.52 1.97 9.86
N GLU A 8 10.59 1.99 8.91
CA GLU A 8 9.30 1.32 9.03
C GLU A 8 9.30 -0.04 8.32
N PRO A 9 8.60 -1.04 8.87
CA PRO A 9 8.43 -2.30 8.18
C PRO A 9 7.56 -2.11 6.94
N ASP A 10 7.93 -2.80 5.86
CA ASP A 10 7.05 -2.98 4.72
C ASP A 10 5.92 -3.93 5.08
N VAL A 11 4.71 -3.59 4.65
CA VAL A 11 3.51 -4.42 4.79
C VAL A 11 3.00 -4.88 3.42
N HIS A 12 2.30 -6.02 3.41
CA HIS A 12 1.64 -6.52 2.22
C HIS A 12 0.29 -5.82 2.03
N LEU A 13 0.22 -4.97 1.00
CA LEU A 13 -0.99 -4.28 0.60
C LEU A 13 -1.70 -5.06 -0.52
N ILE A 14 -3.00 -5.30 -0.36
CA ILE A 14 -3.86 -5.93 -1.35
C ILE A 14 -4.88 -4.90 -1.82
N VAL A 15 -4.83 -4.56 -3.11
CA VAL A 15 -5.74 -3.61 -3.75
C VAL A 15 -6.68 -4.36 -4.67
N GLN A 16 -7.99 -4.25 -4.44
CA GLN A 16 -9.02 -4.82 -5.29
C GLN A 16 -9.49 -3.77 -6.29
N LEU A 17 -9.33 -4.03 -7.58
CA LEU A 17 -9.71 -3.11 -8.63
C LEU A 17 -10.39 -3.84 -9.78
N ARG A 18 -11.67 -3.55 -10.00
CA ARG A 18 -12.53 -4.15 -11.02
C ARG A 18 -12.48 -5.69 -10.98
N GLY A 19 -12.51 -6.26 -9.78
CA GLY A 19 -12.43 -7.70 -9.55
C GLY A 19 -11.02 -8.31 -9.66
N TYR A 20 -9.97 -7.53 -9.92
CA TYR A 20 -8.58 -7.97 -9.85
C TYR A 20 -7.99 -7.73 -8.47
N GLN A 21 -7.15 -8.65 -7.99
CA GLN A 21 -6.34 -8.47 -6.79
C GLN A 21 -4.91 -8.09 -7.18
N LEU A 22 -4.47 -6.92 -6.74
CA LEU A 22 -3.12 -6.41 -6.95
C LEU A 22 -2.36 -6.45 -5.61
N HIS A 23 -1.15 -6.99 -5.64
CA HIS A 23 -0.34 -7.23 -4.44
C HIS A 23 0.88 -6.32 -4.46
N TYR A 24 1.04 -5.51 -3.42
CA TYR A 24 2.13 -4.55 -3.29
C TYR A 24 2.82 -4.64 -1.93
N ALA A 25 4.09 -4.24 -1.90
CA ALA A 25 4.79 -3.84 -0.69
C ALA A 25 4.64 -2.32 -0.51
N ALA A 26 4.37 -1.87 0.70
CA ALA A 26 4.43 -0.45 1.05
C ALA A 26 4.89 -0.29 2.50
N CYS A 27 5.57 0.80 2.83
CA CYS A 27 5.82 1.12 4.24
C CYS A 27 4.50 1.27 4.99
N LEU A 28 4.52 0.92 6.28
CA LEU A 28 3.32 0.92 7.13
C LEU A 28 2.55 2.24 7.05
N THR A 29 3.24 3.38 7.16
CA THR A 29 2.59 4.70 7.11
C THR A 29 1.92 4.95 5.75
N ALA A 30 2.60 4.66 4.63
CA ALA A 30 1.99 4.83 3.30
C ALA A 30 0.77 3.93 3.10
N ALA A 31 0.84 2.68 3.54
CA ALA A 31 -0.27 1.73 3.44
C ALA A 31 -1.50 2.20 4.23
N LEU A 32 -1.30 2.70 5.45
CA LEU A 32 -2.39 3.22 6.28
C LEU A 32 -3.05 4.45 5.67
N ILE A 33 -2.26 5.39 5.15
CA ILE A 33 -2.79 6.60 4.52
C ILE A 33 -3.52 6.25 3.21
N PHE A 34 -2.98 5.31 2.42
CA PHE A 34 -3.64 4.83 1.21
C PHE A 34 -5.01 4.20 1.51
N VAL A 35 -5.11 3.35 2.55
CA VAL A 35 -6.38 2.76 2.99
C VAL A 35 -7.38 3.84 3.42
N GLN A 36 -6.93 4.88 4.12
CA GLN A 36 -7.79 5.99 4.53
C GLN A 36 -8.28 6.82 3.32
N ASP A 37 -7.39 7.15 2.38
CA ASP A 37 -7.73 7.92 1.18
C ASP A 37 -8.72 7.16 0.29
N GLU A 38 -8.53 5.84 0.11
CA GLU A 38 -9.47 4.98 -0.60
C GLU A 38 -10.81 4.84 0.13
N GLY A 39 -10.83 4.86 1.47
CA GLY A 39 -12.07 4.91 2.24
C GLY A 39 -12.90 6.19 1.97
N VAL A 40 -12.24 7.31 1.70
CA VAL A 40 -12.87 8.60 1.38
C VAL A 40 -13.27 8.69 -0.09
N ARG A 41 -12.38 8.29 -1.00
CA ARG A 41 -12.54 8.49 -2.45
C ARG A 41 -13.22 7.32 -3.17
N ARG A 42 -13.14 6.11 -2.60
CA ARG A 42 -13.71 4.85 -3.13
C ARG A 42 -13.38 4.61 -4.60
N HIS A 43 -12.11 4.76 -4.98
CA HIS A 43 -11.67 4.53 -6.36
C HIS A 43 -11.47 3.03 -6.65
N THR A 44 -11.17 2.26 -5.61
CA THR A 44 -10.99 0.82 -5.63
C THR A 44 -12.22 0.09 -5.11
N ASP A 45 -12.35 -1.19 -5.44
CA ASP A 45 -13.41 -2.05 -4.88
C ASP A 45 -13.14 -2.39 -3.41
N GLY A 46 -11.88 -2.31 -2.99
CA GLY A 46 -11.46 -2.51 -1.61
C GLY A 46 -9.94 -2.53 -1.45
N VAL A 47 -9.47 -2.22 -0.25
CA VAL A 47 -8.05 -2.24 0.10
C VAL A 47 -7.87 -2.91 1.45
N HIS A 48 -6.88 -3.80 1.54
CA HIS A 48 -6.57 -4.53 2.76
C HIS A 48 -5.07 -4.58 3.02
N VAL A 49 -4.69 -4.48 4.29
CA VAL A 49 -3.33 -4.75 4.75
C VAL A 49 -3.30 -6.18 5.28
N SER A 50 -2.41 -7.00 4.70
CA SER A 50 -2.14 -8.37 5.12
C SER A 50 -0.89 -8.41 6.00
N GLY A 51 -0.92 -9.23 7.05
CA GLY A 51 0.20 -9.42 7.97
C GLY A 51 1.33 -10.31 7.42
N GLY A 52 1.25 -10.72 6.15
CA GLY A 52 2.29 -11.51 5.50
C GLY A 52 3.54 -10.68 5.18
N VAL A 53 4.71 -11.33 5.14
CA VAL A 53 5.96 -10.68 4.72
C VAL A 53 5.85 -10.33 3.23
N PRO A 54 5.97 -9.05 2.83
CA PRO A 54 5.82 -8.63 1.43
C PRO A 54 7.08 -8.92 0.59
N ASP A 55 7.71 -10.06 0.80
CA ASP A 55 8.99 -10.39 0.18
C ASP A 55 8.78 -10.61 -1.34
N ARG A 56 9.55 -9.91 -2.17
CA ARG A 56 9.48 -9.91 -3.65
C ARG A 56 8.23 -9.28 -4.28
N LEU A 57 7.37 -8.60 -3.51
CA LEU A 57 6.26 -7.84 -4.08
C LEU A 57 6.73 -6.52 -4.71
N PRO A 58 6.07 -6.05 -5.79
CA PRO A 58 6.33 -4.72 -6.31
C PRO A 58 5.95 -3.66 -5.28
N ARG A 59 6.67 -2.54 -5.26
CA ARG A 59 6.32 -1.38 -4.41
C ARG A 59 5.02 -0.73 -4.88
N LEU A 60 4.24 -0.20 -3.95
CA LEU A 60 3.05 0.59 -4.28
C LEU A 60 3.43 1.77 -5.20
N PRO A 61 2.78 1.92 -6.37
CA PRO A 61 3.03 3.06 -7.24
C PRO A 61 2.66 4.37 -6.53
N GLY A 62 3.55 5.35 -6.57
CA GLY A 62 3.32 6.64 -5.92
C GLY A 62 3.38 6.60 -4.39
N GLU A 63 3.92 5.53 -3.79
CA GLU A 63 4.09 5.37 -2.33
C GLU A 63 4.58 6.66 -1.65
N ARG A 64 5.59 7.32 -2.22
CA ARG A 64 6.16 8.59 -1.73
C ARG A 64 5.15 9.71 -1.49
N LEU A 65 4.07 9.79 -2.28
CA LEU A 65 3.01 10.80 -2.14
C LEU A 65 2.30 10.70 -0.79
N TYR A 66 2.29 9.51 -0.19
CA TYR A 66 1.68 9.26 1.11
C TYR A 66 2.63 9.52 2.27
N VAL A 67 3.91 9.83 2.00
CA VAL A 67 4.95 9.95 3.02
C VAL A 67 5.57 11.34 3.07
N GLU A 68 5.61 12.04 1.94
CA GLU A 68 6.17 13.39 1.78
C GLU A 68 5.18 14.51 2.11
N ARG A 69 4.33 14.33 3.13
CA ARG A 69 3.27 15.30 3.45
C ARG A 69 3.78 16.56 4.17
#